data_AF-A0AAJ0J0P1-F1
#
_entry.id   AF-A0AAJ0J0P1-F1
#
_cell.length_a   1.000
_cell.length_b   1.000
_cell.length_c   1.000
_cell.angle_alpha   90.00
_cell.angle_beta   90.00
_cell.angle_gamma   90.00
#
_symmetry.space_group_name_H-M   'P 1'
#
loop_
_entity.id
_entity.type
_entity.pdbx_description
1 polymer ?
#
loop_
_entity_poly.entity_id
_entity_poly.type
_entity_poly.pdbx_seq_one_letter_code
_entity_poly.pdbx_strand_id
1 'polypeptide(L)'
;VGDGSNLVDSTYIDNAAQAHLDAFDHLATGAACAGKAYFISNGEPLPMRELLNRLLAAVDAPAVTRSLSFKTAYRIGAVCETLWPLLRLPGEVPLTRFLVEQLCTPHWYSMEPARRDFGYVPKISIEEGLNRLRSSSSNDISITR
;
A
#
# COMPACT_ATOMS: atom_id res chain seq x y z
N VAL A 1 8.26 9.83 -5.72
CA VAL A 1 9.17 10.80 -5.08
C VAL A 1 10.42 10.05 -4.65
N GLY A 2 11.60 10.67 -4.67
CA GLY A 2 12.86 9.95 -4.51
C GLY A 2 13.25 9.20 -5.79
N ASP A 3 14.20 8.29 -5.66
CA ASP A 3 14.69 7.44 -6.75
C ASP A 3 13.80 6.22 -7.01
N GLY A 4 12.79 5.96 -6.18
CA GLY A 4 11.80 4.89 -6.32
C GLY A 4 12.35 3.48 -6.10
N SER A 5 13.57 3.36 -5.56
CA SER A 5 14.23 2.08 -5.27
C SER A 5 13.89 1.55 -3.87
N ASN A 6 13.21 2.35 -3.05
CA ASN A 6 12.77 1.95 -1.72
C ASN A 6 11.84 0.73 -1.80
N LEU A 7 12.23 -0.33 -1.08
CA LEU A 7 11.44 -1.55 -0.98
C LEU A 7 10.21 -1.30 -0.11
N VAL A 8 9.07 -1.69 -0.66
CA VAL A 8 7.77 -1.62 0.00
C VAL A 8 7.07 -2.94 -0.21
N ASP A 9 6.28 -3.33 0.78
CA ASP A 9 5.44 -4.51 0.68
C ASP A 9 3.97 -4.07 0.71
N SER A 10 3.17 -4.74 -0.11
CA SER A 10 1.75 -4.40 -0.31
C SER A 10 0.89 -5.57 0.11
N THR A 11 -0.33 -5.31 0.57
CA THR A 11 -1.25 -6.38 0.98
C THR A 11 -2.44 -6.40 0.06
N TYR A 12 -2.73 -7.56 -0.56
CA TYR A 12 -4.00 -7.75 -1.25
C TYR A 12 -5.14 -7.76 -0.23
N ILE A 13 -6.27 -7.15 -0.56
CA ILE A 13 -7.35 -6.93 0.42
C ILE A 13 -7.89 -8.24 1.03
N ASP A 14 -8.00 -9.31 0.24
CA ASP A 14 -8.45 -10.61 0.74
C ASP A 14 -7.43 -11.23 1.71
N ASN A 15 -6.13 -10.99 1.52
CA ASN A 15 -5.11 -11.45 2.46
C ASN A 15 -5.20 -10.67 3.78
N ALA A 16 -5.48 -9.37 3.72
CA ALA A 16 -5.68 -8.55 4.92
C ALA A 16 -6.93 -9.01 5.71
N ALA A 17 -8.03 -9.27 5.00
CA ALA A 17 -9.24 -9.81 5.59
C ALA A 17 -9.02 -11.22 6.17
N GLN A 18 -8.30 -12.09 5.43
CA GLN A 18 -7.91 -13.41 5.89
C GLN A 18 -7.12 -13.32 7.20
N ALA A 19 -6.14 -12.42 7.31
CA ALA A 19 -5.35 -12.29 8.54
C ALA A 19 -6.23 -12.00 9.78
N HIS A 20 -7.32 -11.26 9.61
CA HIS A 20 -8.27 -10.99 10.68
C HIS A 20 -9.08 -12.24 11.05
N LEU A 21 -9.50 -13.04 10.06
CA LEU A 21 -10.19 -14.31 10.31
C LEU A 21 -9.26 -15.34 10.96
N ASP A 22 -8.03 -15.48 10.45
CA ASP A 22 -7.03 -16.39 11.02
C ASP A 22 -6.74 -16.02 12.49
N ALA A 23 -6.60 -14.73 12.80
CA ALA A 23 -6.41 -14.25 14.17
C ALA A 23 -7.65 -14.50 15.06
N PHE A 24 -8.86 -14.29 14.51
CA PHE A 24 -10.12 -14.51 15.22
C PHE A 24 -10.32 -16.00 15.57
N ASP A 25 -10.08 -16.90 14.62
CA ASP A 25 -10.25 -18.34 14.81
C ASP A 25 -9.28 -18.92 15.86
N HIS A 26 -8.12 -18.28 16.06
CA HIS A 26 -7.14 -18.66 17.08
C HIS A 26 -7.30 -17.89 18.40
N LEU A 27 -8.21 -16.93 18.48
CA LEU A 27 -8.36 -16.08 19.66
C LEU A 27 -9.14 -16.81 20.76
N ALA A 28 -8.44 -17.12 21.85
CA ALA A 28 -9.01 -17.65 23.08
C ALA A 28 -8.28 -17.08 24.30
N THR A 29 -8.84 -17.27 25.49
CA THR A 29 -8.15 -16.90 26.74
C THR A 29 -6.80 -17.63 26.82
N GLY A 30 -5.70 -16.87 26.89
CA GLY A 30 -4.35 -17.41 26.93
C GLY A 30 -3.75 -17.76 25.55
N ALA A 31 -4.45 -17.51 24.45
CA ALA A 31 -3.92 -17.72 23.11
C ALA A 31 -2.66 -16.87 22.87
N ALA A 32 -1.72 -17.40 22.07
CA ALA A 32 -0.48 -16.70 21.74
C ALA A 32 -0.74 -15.33 21.08
N CYS A 33 -1.85 -15.17 20.35
CA CYS A 33 -2.24 -13.94 19.69
C CYS A 33 -2.92 -12.89 20.58
N ALA A 34 -3.41 -13.28 21.76
CA ALA A 34 -4.24 -12.42 22.59
C ALA A 34 -3.45 -11.19 23.10
N GLY A 35 -3.97 -9.98 22.83
CA GLY A 35 -3.41 -8.72 23.31
C GLY A 35 -2.15 -8.24 22.58
N LYS A 36 -1.78 -8.85 21.45
CA LYS A 36 -0.59 -8.48 20.67
C LYS A 36 -0.95 -7.76 19.38
N ALA A 37 -0.05 -6.91 18.92
CA ALA A 37 -0.11 -6.26 17.61
C ALA A 37 0.81 -6.98 16.61
N TYR A 38 0.37 -7.05 15.35
CA TYR A 38 1.04 -7.80 14.28
C TYR A 38 1.18 -6.96 13.02
N PHE A 39 2.27 -7.17 12.29
CA PHE A 39 2.38 -6.70 10.91
C PHE A 39 1.83 -7.75 9.96
N ILE A 40 0.93 -7.32 9.07
CA ILE A 40 0.32 -8.13 8.02
C ILE A 40 0.74 -7.55 6.68
N SER A 41 1.13 -8.43 5.76
CA SER A 41 1.61 -8.07 4.41
C SER A 41 1.45 -9.23 3.41
N ASN A 42 1.89 -9.07 2.16
CA ASN A 42 2.04 -10.18 1.21
C ASN A 42 3.38 -10.92 1.33
N GLY A 43 4.43 -10.28 1.87
CA GLY A 43 5.76 -10.88 1.93
C GLY A 43 6.52 -10.88 0.60
N GLU A 44 6.10 -10.01 -0.34
CA GLU A 44 6.70 -9.88 -1.67
C GLU A 44 7.21 -8.42 -1.85
N PRO A 45 8.23 -7.98 -1.09
CA PRO A 45 8.69 -6.60 -1.14
C PRO A 45 9.26 -6.26 -2.53
N LEU A 46 8.80 -5.15 -3.10
CA LEU A 46 9.20 -4.67 -4.42
C LEU A 46 9.64 -3.20 -4.33
N PRO A 47 10.48 -2.72 -5.28
CA PRO A 47 10.73 -1.29 -5.41
C PRO A 47 9.42 -0.52 -5.62
N MET A 48 9.22 0.58 -4.89
CA MET A 48 7.99 1.39 -4.95
C MET A 48 7.59 1.76 -6.38
N ARG A 49 8.55 2.16 -7.23
CA ARG A 49 8.24 2.50 -8.65
C ARG A 49 7.77 1.29 -9.43
N GLU A 50 8.34 0.12 -9.19
CA GLU A 50 7.93 -1.12 -9.85
C GLU A 50 6.49 -1.49 -9.48
N LEU A 51 6.18 -1.50 -8.18
CA LEU A 51 4.83 -1.78 -7.69
C LEU A 51 3.80 -0.81 -8.30
N LEU A 52 4.07 0.50 -8.25
CA LEU A 52 3.21 1.54 -8.84
C LEU A 52 2.98 1.30 -10.34
N ASN A 53 4.04 1.05 -11.11
CA ASN A 53 3.90 0.85 -12.55
C ASN A 53 3.21 -0.47 -12.90
N ARG A 54 3.36 -1.51 -12.08
CA ARG A 54 2.60 -2.77 -12.21
C ARG A 54 1.10 -2.55 -11.98
N LEU A 55 0.73 -1.76 -10.97
CA LEU A 55 -0.66 -1.37 -10.70
C LEU A 55 -1.24 -0.54 -11.84
N LEU A 56 -0.52 0.47 -12.33
CA LEU A 56 -0.96 1.31 -13.45
C LEU A 56 -1.14 0.49 -14.73
N ALA A 57 -0.20 -0.40 -15.04
CA ALA A 57 -0.31 -1.31 -16.18
C ALA A 57 -1.47 -2.32 -16.04
N ALA A 58 -1.93 -2.61 -14.82
CA ALA A 58 -3.10 -3.47 -14.61
C ALA A 58 -4.43 -2.78 -14.94
N VAL A 59 -4.44 -1.46 -15.10
CA VAL A 59 -5.63 -0.68 -15.44
C VAL A 59 -5.44 0.16 -16.72
N ASP A 60 -4.48 -0.24 -17.56
CA ASP A 60 -4.11 0.46 -18.80
C ASP A 60 -3.79 1.95 -18.62
N ALA A 61 -3.28 2.33 -17.44
CA ALA A 61 -2.87 3.69 -17.14
C ALA A 61 -1.38 3.95 -17.51
N PRO A 62 -1.01 5.19 -17.88
CA PRO A 62 0.37 5.54 -18.22
C PRO A 62 1.35 5.32 -17.06
N ALA A 63 2.54 4.81 -17.37
CA ALA A 63 3.58 4.59 -16.37
C ALA A 63 4.18 5.90 -15.81
N VAL A 64 4.55 5.87 -14.53
CA VAL A 64 5.27 6.97 -13.87
C VAL A 64 6.76 6.85 -14.16
N THR A 65 7.29 7.84 -14.87
CA THR A 65 8.72 7.93 -15.25
C THR A 65 9.45 9.11 -14.62
N ARG A 66 8.72 10.12 -14.15
CA ARG A 66 9.29 11.34 -13.55
C ARG A 66 9.63 11.11 -12.08
N SER A 67 10.65 11.83 -11.61
CA SER A 67 11.09 11.78 -10.22
C SER A 67 11.34 13.19 -9.68
N LEU A 68 11.10 13.38 -8.39
CA LEU A 68 11.43 14.59 -7.63
C LEU A 68 12.31 14.19 -6.46
N SER A 69 13.32 15.00 -6.14
CA SER A 69 14.12 14.76 -4.92
C SER A 69 13.22 14.84 -3.68
N PHE A 70 13.56 14.07 -2.63
CA PHE A 70 12.86 14.13 -1.35
C PHE A 70 12.76 15.56 -0.83
N LYS A 71 13.88 16.32 -0.83
CA LYS A 71 13.92 17.69 -0.33
C LYS A 71 12.97 18.62 -1.10
N THR A 72 12.92 18.49 -2.42
CA THR A 72 12.00 19.29 -3.26
C THR A 72 10.55 18.95 -2.95
N ALA A 73 10.20 17.66 -2.95
CA ALA A 73 8.84 17.22 -2.70
C ALA A 73 8.38 17.56 -1.28
N TYR A 74 9.25 17.45 -0.29
CA TYR A 74 8.94 17.79 1.10
C TYR A 74 8.60 19.27 1.28
N ARG A 75 9.35 20.17 0.61
CA ARG A 75 9.06 21.60 0.60
C ARG A 75 7.73 21.90 -0.10
N ILE A 76 7.45 21.24 -1.23
CA ILE A 76 6.15 21.38 -1.91
C ILE A 76 5.03 20.93 -0.98
N GLY A 77 5.19 19.79 -0.28
CA GLY A 77 4.23 19.30 0.69
C GLY A 77 3.95 20.31 1.82
N ALA A 78 5.00 20.92 2.38
CA ALA A 78 4.85 21.95 3.41
C ALA A 78 4.06 23.18 2.91
N VAL A 79 4.33 23.61 1.67
CA VAL A 79 3.61 24.73 1.02
C VAL A 79 2.15 24.35 0.79
N CYS A 80 1.87 23.16 0.25
CA CYS A 80 0.52 22.67 0.01
C CYS A 80 -0.28 22.60 1.31
N GLU A 81 0.27 21.97 2.35
CA GLU A 81 -0.36 21.86 3.67
C GLU A 81 -0.65 23.22 4.32
N THR A 82 0.16 24.25 4.04
CA THR A 82 -0.07 25.60 4.55
C THR A 82 -1.13 26.34 3.75
N LEU A 83 -1.04 26.31 2.41
CA LEU A 83 -1.89 27.11 1.54
C LEU A 83 -3.30 26.54 1.36
N TRP A 84 -3.48 25.21 1.35
CA TRP A 84 -4.81 24.59 1.18
C TRP A 84 -5.82 25.06 2.23
N PRO A 85 -5.53 24.94 3.54
CA PRO A 85 -6.45 25.42 4.57
C PRO A 85 -6.50 26.96 4.62
N LEU A 86 -5.38 27.65 4.41
CA LEU A 86 -5.31 29.11 4.48
C LEU A 86 -6.18 29.79 3.41
N LEU A 87 -6.17 29.26 2.19
CA LEU A 87 -6.93 29.77 1.05
C LEU A 87 -8.32 29.11 0.93
N ARG A 88 -8.66 28.18 1.82
CA ARG A 88 -9.91 27.40 1.80
C ARG A 88 -10.16 26.72 0.44
N LEU A 89 -9.11 26.13 -0.12
CA LEU A 89 -9.20 25.43 -1.40
C LEU A 89 -10.06 24.17 -1.25
N PRO A 90 -10.91 23.84 -2.24
CA PRO A 90 -11.70 22.62 -2.20
C PRO A 90 -10.83 21.37 -2.43
N GLY A 91 -11.32 20.23 -1.96
CA GLY A 91 -10.67 18.93 -2.16
C GLY A 91 -9.51 18.65 -1.20
N GLU A 92 -8.83 17.53 -1.44
CA GLU A 92 -7.72 17.07 -0.62
C GLU A 92 -6.41 17.80 -0.96
N VAL A 93 -5.52 17.89 0.03
CA VAL A 93 -4.17 18.46 -0.18
C VAL A 93 -3.41 17.55 -1.16
N PRO A 94 -2.94 18.06 -2.31
CA PRO A 94 -2.43 17.22 -3.40
C PRO A 94 -1.10 16.52 -3.05
N LEU A 95 -0.32 17.10 -2.13
CA LEU A 95 0.92 16.52 -1.62
C LEU A 95 1.09 16.93 -0.17
N THR A 96 1.28 15.95 0.70
CA THR A 96 1.60 16.16 2.12
C THR A 96 3.03 15.72 2.41
N ARG A 97 3.64 16.27 3.45
CA ARG A 97 4.96 15.81 3.93
C ARG A 97 4.90 14.34 4.33
N PHE A 98 3.79 13.90 4.92
CA PHE A 98 3.54 12.50 5.25
C PHE A 98 3.58 11.62 3.99
N LEU A 99 2.86 11.99 2.92
CA LEU A 99 2.89 11.23 1.66
C LEU A 99 4.30 11.18 1.06
N VAL A 100 5.05 12.28 1.13
CA VAL A 100 6.45 12.32 0.68
C VAL A 100 7.33 11.33 1.45
N GLU A 101 7.18 11.27 2.77
CA GLU A 101 7.91 10.32 3.62
C GLU A 101 7.52 8.88 3.30
N GLN A 102 6.23 8.58 3.17
CA GLN A 102 5.74 7.24 2.80
C GLN A 102 6.30 6.77 1.46
N LEU A 103 6.37 7.66 0.46
CA LEU A 103 6.88 7.32 -0.87
C LEU A 103 8.39 7.10 -0.93
N CYS A 104 9.16 7.60 0.06
CA CYS A 104 10.62 7.56 0.04
C CYS A 104 11.24 6.64 1.09
N THR A 105 10.49 6.26 2.11
CA THR A 105 10.98 5.38 3.17
C THR A 105 10.68 3.92 2.83
N PRO A 106 11.68 3.01 2.90
CA PRO A 106 11.41 1.58 2.81
C PRO A 106 10.47 1.14 3.94
N HIS A 107 9.40 0.44 3.62
CA HIS A 107 8.44 -0.06 4.60
C HIS A 107 7.96 -1.47 4.21
N TRP A 108 8.62 -2.44 4.83
CA TRP A 108 8.26 -3.85 4.79
C TRP A 108 8.66 -4.43 6.14
N TYR A 109 7.86 -5.37 6.65
CA TYR A 109 7.97 -5.83 8.02
C TYR A 109 7.88 -7.36 8.09
N SER A 110 8.47 -7.94 9.14
CA SER A 110 8.39 -9.38 9.36
C SER A 110 6.99 -9.78 9.83
N MET A 111 6.41 -10.75 9.12
CA MET A 111 5.15 -11.40 9.49
C MET A 111 5.38 -12.66 10.32
N GLU A 112 6.62 -12.98 10.70
CA GLU A 112 6.93 -14.19 11.47
C GLU A 112 6.13 -14.31 12.78
N PRO A 113 5.87 -13.23 13.55
CA PRO A 113 4.97 -13.32 14.70
C PRO A 113 3.54 -13.77 14.33
N ALA A 114 3.00 -13.29 13.20
CA ALA A 114 1.66 -13.66 12.74
C ALA A 114 1.61 -15.11 12.24
N ARG A 115 2.63 -15.52 11.47
CA ARG A 115 2.82 -16.90 11.01
C ARG A 115 2.91 -17.87 12.17
N ARG A 116 3.68 -17.52 13.21
CA ARG A 116 3.88 -18.36 14.39
C ARG A 116 2.65 -18.44 15.28
N ASP A 117 2.03 -17.30 15.59
CA ASP A 117 1.02 -17.23 16.64
C ASP A 117 -0.39 -17.63 16.17
N PHE A 118 -0.70 -17.48 14.87
CA PHE A 118 -2.01 -17.85 14.30
C PHE A 118 -1.95 -18.35 12.85
N GLY A 119 -0.77 -18.78 12.38
CA GLY A 119 -0.65 -19.50 11.11
C GLY A 119 -0.80 -18.66 9.85
N TYR A 120 -0.76 -17.32 9.93
CA TYR A 120 -0.98 -16.46 8.77
C TYR A 120 0.02 -16.72 7.65
N VAL A 121 -0.52 -17.05 6.47
CA VAL A 121 0.20 -17.13 5.20
C VAL A 121 -0.66 -16.47 4.13
N PRO A 122 -0.13 -15.48 3.38
CA PRO A 122 -0.84 -14.85 2.27
C PRO A 122 -1.26 -15.90 1.22
N LYS A 123 -2.54 -15.88 0.82
CA LYS A 123 -3.08 -16.81 -0.17
C LYS A 123 -3.01 -16.26 -1.60
N ILE A 124 -3.06 -14.93 -1.75
CA ILE A 124 -3.03 -14.25 -3.04
C ILE A 124 -1.68 -13.57 -3.23
N SER A 125 -0.93 -13.96 -4.26
CA SER A 125 0.32 -13.27 -4.60
C SER A 125 0.06 -11.88 -5.21
N ILE A 126 1.09 -11.03 -5.27
CA ILE A 126 0.98 -9.73 -5.96
C ILE A 126 0.62 -9.95 -7.44
N GLU A 127 1.17 -10.96 -8.09
CA GLU A 127 0.85 -11.28 -9.49
C GLU A 127 -0.62 -11.64 -9.69
N GLU A 128 -1.14 -12.55 -8.86
CA GLU A 128 -2.56 -12.93 -8.90
C GLU A 128 -3.47 -11.73 -8.60
N GLY A 129 -3.12 -10.91 -7.59
CA GLY A 129 -3.85 -9.68 -7.27
C GLY A 129 -3.92 -8.70 -8.43
N LEU A 130 -2.82 -8.53 -9.18
CA LEU A 130 -2.79 -7.69 -10.38
C LEU A 130 -3.64 -8.26 -11.53
N ASN A 131 -3.67 -9.58 -11.70
CA ASN A 131 -4.52 -10.23 -12.70
C ASN A 131 -6.01 -10.07 -12.38
N ARG A 132 -6.38 -10.16 -11.09
CA ARG A 132 -7.75 -9.86 -10.64
C ARG A 132 -8.13 -8.41 -10.89
N LEU A 133 -7.22 -7.47 -10.60
CA LEU A 133 -7.43 -6.04 -10.87
C LEU A 133 -7.67 -5.76 -12.37
N ARG A 134 -6.87 -6.36 -13.27
CA ARG A 134 -7.07 -6.28 -14.73
C ARG A 134 -8.44 -6.80 -15.16
N SER A 135 -8.86 -7.89 -14.53
CA SER A 135 -10.13 -8.55 -14.86
C SER A 135 -11.33 -7.72 -14.39
N SER A 136 -11.22 -7.03 -13.25
CA SER A 136 -12.29 -6.16 -12.75
C SER A 136 -12.37 -4.83 -13.51
N SER A 137 -11.23 -4.22 -13.86
CA SER A 137 -11.18 -2.93 -14.58
C SER A 137 -11.78 -3.03 -15.99
N SER A 138 -11.57 -4.17 -16.67
CA SER A 138 -12.16 -4.44 -17.98
C SER A 138 -13.70 -4.45 -17.97
N ASN A 139 -14.32 -4.75 -16.82
CA ASN A 139 -15.77 -4.79 -16.67
C ASN A 139 -16.37 -3.39 -16.40
N ASP A 140 -15.68 -2.52 -15.66
CA ASP A 140 -16.21 -1.19 -15.27
C ASP A 140 -16.04 -0.10 -16.34
N ILE A 141 -15.09 -0.24 -17.28
CA ILE A 141 -14.94 0.71 -18.39
C ILE A 141 -16.18 0.69 -19.32
N SER A 142 -17.03 -0.34 -19.24
CA SER A 142 -18.30 -0.41 -19.97
C SER A 142 -19.43 0.45 -19.38
N ILE A 143 -19.31 0.95 -18.14
CA ILE A 143 -20.38 1.68 -17.44
C ILE A 143 -20.18 3.20 -17.47
N THR A 144 -18.99 3.70 -17.85
CA THR A 144 -18.68 5.14 -17.88
C THR A 144 -18.34 5.65 -19.29
N ARG A 145 -19.18 5.34 -20.28
CA ARG A 145 -19.18 5.99 -21.60
C ARG A 145 -20.55 6.53 -21.95
#